data_AF-A0A954DKA7-F1
#
_entry.id   AF-A0A954DKA7-F1
#
_cell.length_a   1.000
_cell.length_b   1.000
_cell.length_c   1.000
_cell.angle_alpha   90.00
_cell.angle_beta   90.00
_cell.angle_gamma   90.00
#
_symmetry.space_group_name_H-M   'P 1'
#
loop_
_entity.id
_entity.type
_entity.pdbx_description
1 polymer ?
#
loop_
_entity_poly.entity_id
_entity_poly.type
_entity_poly.pdbx_seq_one_letter_code
_entity_poly.pdbx_strand_id
1 'polypeptide(L)'
;MRIDDLREADPYAQLRRGRTRPDPDASCEHDMLTLEATELAHGRRHLTIVHGDPHDIAASRHLSEFYEELRRLAACCGWVRVRGNAEYVTVTVGGAVADEQIALFEAAAAFADPGAWTIVASAVPPLS
;
A
#
# COMPACT_ATOMS: atom_id res chain seq x y z
N MET A 1 -13.02 -1.65 10.67
CA MET A 1 -13.01 -3.08 10.26
C MET A 1 -11.89 -3.25 9.25
N ARG A 2 -11.01 -4.25 9.42
CA ARG A 2 -9.65 -4.32 8.83
C ARG A 2 -9.61 -5.33 7.67
N ILE A 3 -9.07 -4.97 6.51
CA ILE A 3 -9.00 -5.76 5.26
C ILE A 3 -7.69 -6.58 5.23
N ASP A 4 -7.40 -7.26 6.33
CA ASP A 4 -6.17 -8.05 6.47
C ASP A 4 -6.56 -9.53 6.40
N ASP A 5 -5.97 -10.29 5.47
CA ASP A 5 -5.94 -11.74 5.61
C ASP A 5 -5.03 -12.06 6.82
N LEU A 6 -5.65 -12.51 7.92
CA LEU A 6 -5.00 -12.79 9.20
C LEU A 6 -4.05 -14.01 9.14
N ARG A 7 -4.05 -14.74 8.02
CA ARG A 7 -3.29 -15.98 7.87
C ARG A 7 -1.87 -15.81 7.39
N GLU A 8 -1.55 -14.68 6.76
CA GLU A 8 -0.22 -14.43 6.18
C GLU A 8 0.54 -13.40 7.03
N ALA A 9 1.73 -13.78 7.50
CA ALA A 9 2.61 -12.88 8.23
C ALA A 9 2.94 -11.66 7.36
N ASP A 10 2.83 -10.45 7.91
CA ASP A 10 3.19 -9.22 7.21
C ASP A 10 4.73 -9.15 7.08
N PRO A 11 5.29 -9.35 5.88
CA PRO A 11 6.74 -9.41 5.72
C PRO A 11 7.37 -8.01 5.84
N TYR A 12 6.56 -6.94 5.75
CA TYR A 12 6.97 -5.55 5.94
C TYR A 12 6.68 -5.03 7.36
N ALA A 13 6.28 -5.89 8.31
CA ALA A 13 5.93 -5.47 9.67
C ALA A 13 7.07 -4.79 10.43
N GLN A 14 8.33 -5.09 10.08
CA GLN A 14 9.51 -4.47 10.70
C GLN A 14 9.65 -2.98 10.36
N LEU A 15 9.23 -2.56 9.15
CA LEU A 15 9.19 -1.15 8.72
C LEU A 15 8.31 -0.29 9.64
N ARG A 16 7.26 -0.88 10.20
CA ARG A 16 6.19 -0.16 10.93
C ARG A 16 6.50 0.09 12.40
N ARG A 17 7.46 -0.64 12.97
CA ARG A 17 7.94 -0.42 14.34
C ARG A 17 9.02 0.65 14.30
N GLY A 18 8.64 1.92 14.19
CA GLY A 18 9.56 3.02 13.99
C GLY A 18 10.82 3.00 14.88
N ARG A 19 11.97 3.21 14.23
CA ARG A 19 13.14 4.02 14.67
C ARG A 19 13.47 4.03 16.18
N THR A 20 13.54 2.88 16.83
CA THR A 20 14.29 2.76 18.11
C THR A 20 15.73 2.34 17.76
N ARG A 21 16.59 3.34 17.45
CA ARG A 21 17.98 3.25 16.90
C ARG A 21 18.94 2.34 17.74
N PRO A 22 20.08 1.83 17.20
CA PRO A 22 21.04 2.52 16.32
C PRO A 22 21.34 1.79 14.99
N ASP A 23 21.29 2.55 13.88
CA ASP A 23 21.83 2.30 12.53
C ASP A 23 22.05 0.87 11.99
N PRO A 24 21.21 0.49 11.00
CA PRO A 24 21.60 -0.41 9.90
C PRO A 24 20.97 0.02 8.55
N ASP A 25 21.02 1.30 8.17
CA ASP A 25 20.18 1.86 7.08
C ASP A 25 20.35 1.13 5.72
N ALA A 26 21.56 0.71 5.33
CA ALA A 26 21.77 0.03 4.04
C ALA A 26 21.30 -1.45 4.01
N SER A 27 21.42 -2.17 5.13
CA SER A 27 21.02 -3.58 5.22
C SER A 27 19.51 -3.74 5.26
N CYS A 28 18.80 -2.84 5.95
CA CYS A 28 17.34 -2.86 5.98
C CYS A 28 16.75 -2.52 4.60
N GLU A 29 17.32 -1.52 3.91
CA GLU A 29 16.93 -1.19 2.53
C GLU A 29 17.17 -2.33 1.54
N HIS A 30 18.33 -2.99 1.62
CA HIS A 30 18.64 -4.13 0.75
C HIS A 30 17.71 -5.33 1.00
N ASP A 31 17.40 -5.62 2.26
CA ASP A 31 16.46 -6.67 2.63
C ASP A 31 15.04 -6.37 2.12
N MET A 32 14.63 -5.09 2.15
CA MET A 32 13.34 -4.63 1.63
C MET A 32 13.24 -4.74 0.11
N LEU A 33 14.27 -4.31 -0.62
CA LEU A 33 14.34 -4.46 -2.08
C LEU A 33 14.35 -5.93 -2.47
N THR A 34 15.04 -6.78 -1.71
CA THR A 34 15.06 -8.23 -1.94
C THR A 34 13.68 -8.85 -1.71
N LEU A 35 12.98 -8.43 -0.66
CA LEU A 35 11.62 -8.88 -0.37
C LEU A 35 10.63 -8.44 -1.46
N GLU A 36 10.68 -7.17 -1.87
CA GLU A 36 9.85 -6.65 -2.96
C GLU A 36 10.13 -7.38 -4.27
N ALA A 37 11.40 -7.57 -4.63
CA ALA A 37 11.78 -8.34 -5.81
C ALA A 37 11.28 -9.78 -5.75
N THR A 38 11.30 -10.40 -4.57
CA THR A 38 10.78 -11.76 -4.35
C THR A 38 9.27 -11.80 -4.58
N GLU A 39 8.51 -10.86 -4.02
CA GLU A 39 7.06 -10.75 -4.21
C GLU A 39 6.72 -10.51 -5.70
N LEU A 40 7.45 -9.62 -6.38
CA LEU A 40 7.32 -9.36 -7.81
C LEU A 40 7.59 -10.63 -8.65
N ALA A 41 8.63 -11.40 -8.31
CA ALA A 41 8.96 -12.68 -8.95
C ALA A 41 7.88 -13.74 -8.71
N HIS A 42 7.17 -13.68 -7.58
CA HIS A 42 5.97 -14.49 -7.31
C HIS A 42 4.70 -13.98 -8.01
N GLY A 43 4.80 -12.96 -8.86
CA GLY A 43 3.68 -12.40 -9.61
C GLY A 43 2.78 -11.49 -8.78
N ARG A 44 3.27 -10.99 -7.63
CA ARG A 44 2.57 -9.96 -6.87
C ARG A 44 2.86 -8.60 -7.48
N ARG A 45 1.92 -7.67 -7.32
CA ARG A 45 2.06 -6.27 -7.73
C ARG A 45 1.71 -5.38 -6.57
N HIS A 46 2.45 -4.28 -6.45
CA HIS A 46 2.37 -3.37 -5.32
C HIS A 46 2.05 -1.97 -5.80
N LEU A 47 1.24 -1.28 -5.01
CA LEU A 47 0.91 0.13 -5.19
C LEU A 47 0.87 0.78 -3.82
N THR A 48 1.68 1.80 -3.59
CA THR A 48 1.61 2.63 -2.38
C THR A 48 1.07 4.01 -2.74
N ILE A 49 0.06 4.44 -2.00
CA ILE A 49 -0.60 5.73 -2.11
C ILE A 49 -0.36 6.47 -0.81
N VAL A 50 0.44 7.53 -0.86
CA VAL A 50 0.70 8.44 0.25
C VAL A 50 -0.27 9.61 0.11
N HIS A 51 -1.28 9.67 0.98
CA HIS A 51 -2.32 10.69 0.96
C HIS A 51 -2.15 11.75 2.05
N GLY A 52 -1.30 11.49 3.06
CA GLY A 52 -1.12 12.33 4.23
C GLY A 52 -2.30 12.28 5.21
N ASP A 53 -2.13 12.90 6.38
CA ASP A 53 -3.20 13.00 7.38
C ASP A 53 -4.21 14.11 6.97
N PRO A 54 -5.53 13.82 6.90
CA PRO A 54 -6.51 14.84 6.56
C PRO A 54 -6.57 15.95 7.61
N HIS A 55 -6.41 17.20 7.17
CA HIS A 55 -6.39 18.39 8.03
C HIS A 55 -7.76 18.99 8.31
N ASP A 56 -8.82 18.52 7.63
CA ASP A 56 -10.20 18.95 7.85
C ASP A 56 -11.23 17.82 7.63
N ILE A 57 -12.50 18.13 7.92
CA ILE A 57 -13.62 17.17 7.81
C ILE A 57 -13.89 16.78 6.35
N ALA A 58 -13.70 17.70 5.39
CA ALA A 58 -13.96 17.43 3.98
C ALA A 58 -12.93 16.44 3.43
N ALA A 59 -11.64 16.69 3.70
CA ALA A 59 -10.53 15.79 3.39
C ALA A 59 -10.71 14.42 4.06
N SER A 60 -11.17 14.39 5.32
CA SER A 60 -11.46 13.13 6.02
C SER A 60 -12.59 12.33 5.39
N ARG A 61 -13.67 13.00 4.95
CA ARG A 61 -14.78 12.34 4.22
C ARG A 61 -14.33 11.82 2.87
N HIS A 62 -13.61 12.65 2.11
CA HIS A 62 -13.06 12.29 0.81
C HIS A 62 -12.14 11.07 0.92
N LEU A 63 -11.25 11.06 1.92
CA LEU A 63 -10.39 9.91 2.20
C LEU A 63 -11.20 8.68 2.60
N SER A 64 -12.28 8.84 3.38
CA SER A 64 -13.16 7.73 3.73
C SER A 64 -13.86 7.12 2.51
N GLU A 65 -14.35 7.95 1.59
CA GLU A 65 -14.96 7.51 0.32
C GLU A 65 -13.96 6.75 -0.55
N PHE A 66 -12.72 7.24 -0.63
CA PHE A 66 -11.62 6.54 -1.29
C PHE A 66 -11.37 5.16 -0.68
N TYR A 67 -11.29 5.04 0.65
CA TYR A 67 -11.11 3.75 1.32
C TYR A 67 -12.30 2.79 1.10
N GLU A 68 -13.53 3.28 0.93
CA GLU A 68 -14.66 2.43 0.53
C GLU A 68 -14.52 1.92 -0.91
N GLU A 69 -13.99 2.74 -1.82
CA GLU A 69 -13.69 2.29 -3.19
C GLU A 69 -12.60 1.22 -3.20
N LEU A 70 -11.51 1.42 -2.44
CA LEU A 70 -10.48 0.39 -2.28
C LEU A 70 -11.05 -0.93 -1.75
N ARG A 71 -12.01 -0.88 -0.82
CA ARG A 71 -12.70 -2.08 -0.32
C ARG A 71 -13.50 -2.79 -1.40
N ARG A 72 -14.22 -2.04 -2.24
CA ARG A 72 -14.98 -2.62 -3.35
C ARG A 72 -14.07 -3.31 -4.34
N LEU A 73 -12.96 -2.67 -4.74
CA LEU A 73 -11.96 -3.26 -5.63
C LEU A 73 -11.30 -4.50 -5.01
N ALA A 74 -10.93 -4.42 -3.73
CA ALA A 74 -10.33 -5.54 -3.01
C ALA A 74 -11.27 -6.76 -2.93
N ALA A 75 -12.57 -6.55 -2.76
CA ALA A 75 -13.56 -7.64 -2.73
C ALA A 75 -13.68 -8.39 -4.07
N CYS A 76 -13.30 -7.76 -5.20
CA CYS A 76 -13.26 -8.38 -6.52
C CYS A 76 -11.94 -9.12 -6.82
N CYS A 77 -10.94 -9.00 -5.95
CA CYS A 77 -9.64 -9.62 -6.14
C CYS A 77 -9.63 -11.06 -5.61
N GLY A 78 -8.96 -11.96 -6.32
CA GLY A 78 -8.77 -13.34 -5.84
C GLY A 78 -7.85 -13.42 -4.63
N TRP A 79 -6.80 -12.59 -4.62
CA TRP A 79 -5.93 -12.37 -3.48
C TRP A 79 -5.52 -10.89 -3.45
N VAL A 80 -5.66 -10.27 -2.28
CA VAL A 80 -5.28 -8.87 -2.06
C VAL A 80 -4.87 -8.67 -0.61
N ARG A 81 -3.88 -7.81 -0.40
CA ARG A 81 -3.41 -7.37 0.90
C ARG A 81 -3.40 -5.85 0.91
N VAL A 82 -4.26 -5.23 1.72
CA VAL A 82 -4.32 -3.76 1.88
C VAL A 82 -3.80 -3.40 3.25
N ARG A 83 -2.76 -2.56 3.31
CA ARG A 83 -2.04 -2.23 4.55
C ARG A 83 -1.71 -0.75 4.54
N GLY A 84 -2.03 -0.02 5.61
CA GLY A 84 -1.67 1.39 5.70
C GLY A 84 -1.57 1.90 7.12
N ASN A 85 -1.30 3.19 7.26
CA ASN A 85 -1.47 3.97 8.49
C ASN A 85 -2.33 5.21 8.17
N ALA A 86 -2.25 6.27 8.99
CA ALA A 86 -2.99 7.50 8.75
C ALA A 86 -2.48 8.32 7.55
N GLU A 87 -1.27 8.04 7.04
CA GLU A 87 -0.59 8.84 6.02
C GLU A 87 -0.52 8.14 4.66
N TYR A 88 -0.51 6.81 4.64
CA TYR A 88 -0.40 6.05 3.41
C TYR A 88 -1.14 4.71 3.47
N VAL A 89 -1.41 4.16 2.29
CA VAL A 89 -1.89 2.80 2.09
C VAL A 89 -1.11 2.12 0.98
N THR A 90 -0.68 0.89 1.23
CA THR A 90 -0.09 -0.03 0.27
C THR A 90 -1.08 -1.14 -0.04
N VAL A 91 -1.39 -1.29 -1.32
CA VAL A 91 -2.17 -2.39 -1.88
C VAL A 91 -1.19 -3.36 -2.54
N THR A 92 -1.30 -4.64 -2.19
CA THR A 92 -0.64 -5.73 -2.93
C THR A 92 -1.70 -6.64 -3.51
N VAL A 93 -1.62 -6.92 -4.79
CA VAL A 93 -2.49 -7.89 -5.47
C VAL A 93 -1.65 -9.04 -6.00
N GLY A 94 -2.27 -10.19 -6.20
CA GLY A 94 -1.60 -11.40 -6.67
C GLY A 94 -2.55 -12.27 -7.47
N GLY A 95 -1.97 -13.17 -8.27
CA GLY A 95 -2.71 -14.04 -9.17
C GLY A 95 -2.54 -13.66 -10.65
N ALA A 96 -3.25 -14.36 -11.52
CA ALA A 96 -3.05 -14.27 -12.97
C ALA A 96 -3.42 -12.91 -13.58
N VAL A 97 -4.22 -12.10 -12.87
CA VAL A 97 -4.69 -10.77 -13.30
C VAL A 97 -4.20 -9.65 -12.39
N ALA A 98 -3.07 -9.87 -11.72
CA ALA A 98 -2.49 -8.92 -10.76
C ALA A 98 -2.15 -7.56 -11.41
N ASP A 99 -1.68 -7.59 -12.66
CA ASP A 99 -1.35 -6.37 -13.42
C ASP A 99 -2.61 -5.55 -13.75
N GLU A 100 -3.69 -6.17 -14.21
CA GLU A 100 -4.95 -5.45 -14.45
C GLU A 100 -5.59 -4.95 -13.17
N GLN A 101 -5.53 -5.74 -12.09
CA GLN A 101 -6.09 -5.37 -10.80
C GLN A 101 -5.35 -4.19 -10.18
N ILE A 102 -4.01 -4.19 -10.20
CA ILE A 102 -3.24 -3.08 -9.62
C ILE A 102 -3.46 -1.78 -10.40
N ALA A 103 -3.65 -1.86 -11.72
CA ALA A 103 -3.98 -0.71 -12.55
C ALA A 103 -5.35 -0.10 -12.21
N LEU A 104 -6.33 -0.91 -11.80
CA LEU A 104 -7.62 -0.40 -11.31
C LEU A 104 -7.46 0.37 -9.98
N PHE A 105 -6.63 -0.13 -9.07
CA PHE A 105 -6.30 0.57 -7.83
C PHE A 105 -5.57 1.90 -8.10
N GLU A 106 -4.62 1.89 -9.05
CA GLU A 106 -3.90 3.09 -9.47
C GLU A 106 -4.85 4.13 -10.07
N ALA A 107 -5.76 3.70 -10.97
CA ALA A 107 -6.76 4.59 -11.56
C ALA A 107 -7.71 5.18 -10.51
N ALA A 108 -8.15 4.38 -9.54
CA ALA A 108 -8.99 4.86 -8.44
C ALA A 108 -8.27 5.89 -7.56
N ALA A 109 -6.98 5.66 -7.26
CA ALA A 109 -6.16 6.61 -6.52
C ALA A 109 -5.94 7.91 -7.31
N ALA A 110 -5.62 7.83 -8.60
CA ALA A 110 -5.44 8.99 -9.46
C ALA A 110 -6.74 9.81 -9.61
N PHE A 111 -7.89 9.15 -9.64
CA PHE A 111 -9.19 9.83 -9.66
C PHE A 111 -9.52 10.52 -8.32
N ALA A 112 -9.14 9.90 -7.21
CA ALA A 112 -9.36 10.45 -5.87
C ALA A 112 -8.31 11.50 -5.47
N ASP A 113 -7.16 11.58 -6.15
CA ASP A 113 -6.10 12.51 -5.78
C ASP A 113 -6.55 13.99 -5.95
N PRO A 114 -6.57 14.80 -4.87
CA PRO A 114 -6.81 16.23 -4.96
C PRO A 114 -5.63 17.03 -5.58
N GLY A 115 -4.55 16.35 -5.99
CA GLY A 115 -3.33 16.89 -6.59
C GLY A 115 -2.11 16.90 -5.66
N ALA A 116 -2.19 16.20 -4.52
CA ALA A 116 -1.16 16.20 -3.48
C ALA A 116 -0.73 14.79 -3.05
N TRP A 117 -1.38 13.74 -3.56
CA TRP A 117 -1.04 12.37 -3.21
C TRP A 117 0.17 11.90 -4.02
N THR A 118 0.95 11.00 -3.42
CA THR A 118 2.04 10.32 -4.11
C THR A 118 1.63 8.88 -4.36
N ILE A 119 1.53 8.50 -5.63
CA ILE A 119 1.12 7.16 -6.05
C ILE A 119 2.34 6.49 -6.69
N VAL A 120 2.81 5.40 -6.12
CA VAL A 120 4.02 4.69 -6.57
C VAL A 120 3.78 3.19 -6.69
N ALA A 121 4.30 2.58 -7.75
CA ALA A 121 4.30 1.14 -7.94
C ALA A 121 5.39 0.47 -7.07
N SER A 122 5.25 0.57 -5.76
CA SER A 122 6.14 -0.06 -4.79
C SER A 122 5.40 -0.57 -3.56
N ALA A 123 5.94 -1.60 -2.93
CA ALA A 123 5.49 -2.12 -1.63
C ALA A 123 5.86 -1.19 -0.46
N VAL A 124 6.79 -0.25 -0.68
CA VAL A 124 7.34 0.62 0.36
C VAL A 124 6.98 2.07 0.03
N PRO A 125 6.48 2.86 0.99
CA PRO A 125 6.29 4.28 0.77
C PRO A 125 7.64 4.96 0.49
N PRO A 126 7.70 5.92 -0.44
CA PRO A 126 8.92 6.67 -0.70
C PRO A 126 9.32 7.39 0.59
N LEU A 127 10.61 7.34 0.94
CA LEU A 127 11.15 8.07 2.07
C LEU A 127 11.06 9.57 1.77
N SER A 128 10.20 10.29 2.49
CA SER A 128 10.14 11.75 2.50
C SER A 128 11.28 12.37 3.31
#